data_AF-A0A918T6A5-F1
#
_entry.id   AF-A0A918T6A5-F1
#
_cell.length_a   1.000
_cell.length_b   1.000
_cell.length_c   1.000
_cell.angle_alpha   90.00
_cell.angle_beta   90.00
_cell.angle_gamma   90.00
#
_symmetry.space_group_name_H-M   'P 1'
#
loop_
_entity.id
_entity.type
_entity.pdbx_description
1 polymer ?
#
loop_
_entity_poly.entity_id
_entity_poly.type
_entity_poly.pdbx_seq_one_letter_code
_entity_poly.pdbx_strand_id
1 'polypeptide(L)'
;MPQYDPNGHHDPAADPGFTAELGSALRTAGEGFALDGRPELISAGLVRGRRRLLRRRLAVTGGALALAAVGIGGVYAGSVVTPDGAAAKASVAAPPTSEKPRGEETRGEKPPVEAGEPGGPRQGAIPIGDIITVLKANAPAGTWKFDQEDGVGQGVSGTFDDGRGESAFFLSLSRAGGTGETGAAMVTCPDKVYVPYDRCTDGRTANGSRVMILQGYVYPDKREETKSWRATLLTKDGFLVDFSEHNAPAEKGAEVNRENPPLTGTQLKELVAADAWKPLLDLIPPYVPPTGQPDGQPLPPPVPGVQGSAVPNALRSLLPKHLRITDKGGEGDFGYAVVDDGKGKSLVQVNVQYGMGDAFGGTGEVTTLPDGRRVALSQQPGEKGGAGVVWWTADTVTPDGFRVVVSAFNTGAQHQDATRAEPALTMEQLKALALDPKWAKLPTKAVR
;
A
#
# COMPACT_ATOMS: atom_id res chain seq x y z
N MET A 1 27.29 20.46 -67.81
CA MET A 1 27.84 20.24 -66.45
C MET A 1 28.71 21.43 -66.10
N PRO A 2 28.87 21.78 -64.81
CA PRO A 2 28.18 21.30 -63.60
C PRO A 2 27.38 22.44 -62.90
N GLN A 3 26.54 22.23 -61.89
CA GLN A 3 25.81 21.04 -61.43
C GLN A 3 24.53 21.55 -60.74
N TYR A 4 23.38 20.92 -60.99
CA TYR A 4 22.16 21.12 -60.23
C TYR A 4 22.15 20.07 -59.12
N ASP A 5 22.22 20.49 -57.86
CA ASP A 5 22.07 19.61 -56.70
C ASP A 5 20.59 19.61 -56.25
N PRO A 6 19.86 18.49 -56.35
CA PRO A 6 18.46 18.43 -55.96
C PRO A 6 18.24 18.23 -54.45
N ASN A 7 19.28 17.95 -53.66
CA ASN A 7 19.13 17.36 -52.32
C ASN A 7 19.42 18.35 -51.17
N GLY A 8 18.97 19.59 -51.32
CA GLY A 8 18.95 20.60 -50.26
C GLY A 8 17.88 20.35 -49.19
N HIS A 9 17.89 19.17 -48.54
CA HIS A 9 17.08 18.95 -47.34
C HIS A 9 17.68 19.71 -46.16
N HIS A 10 17.08 20.86 -45.83
CA HIS A 10 17.22 21.47 -44.50
C HIS A 10 16.54 20.57 -43.47
N ASP A 11 17.30 19.62 -42.92
CA ASP A 11 16.95 19.01 -41.64
C ASP A 11 17.39 19.96 -40.51
N PRO A 12 16.49 20.42 -39.64
CA PRO A 12 16.87 21.17 -38.45
C PRO A 12 17.45 20.19 -37.43
N ALA A 13 18.73 19.83 -37.60
CA ALA A 13 19.46 19.02 -36.64
C ALA A 13 19.36 19.67 -35.26
N ALA A 14 18.70 18.97 -34.33
CA ALA A 14 18.58 19.41 -32.95
C ALA A 14 19.99 19.60 -32.38
N ASP A 15 20.28 20.82 -31.91
CA ASP A 15 21.62 21.21 -31.47
C ASP A 15 22.10 20.28 -30.34
N PRO A 16 23.13 19.42 -30.57
CA PRO A 16 23.65 18.54 -29.52
C PRO A 16 24.26 19.32 -28.36
N GLY A 17 24.64 20.59 -28.60
CA GLY A 17 25.02 21.56 -27.59
C GLY A 17 23.94 21.75 -26.53
N PHE A 18 22.67 21.94 -26.92
CA PHE A 18 21.58 22.19 -25.97
C PHE A 18 21.44 21.06 -24.93
N THR A 19 21.51 19.79 -25.34
CA THR A 19 21.42 18.66 -24.41
C THR A 19 22.64 18.54 -23.49
N ALA A 20 23.84 18.84 -23.99
CA ALA A 20 25.06 18.82 -23.19
C ALA A 20 25.13 20.02 -22.21
N GLU A 21 24.71 21.19 -22.67
CA GLU A 21 24.66 22.44 -21.91
C GLU A 21 23.58 22.39 -20.83
N LEU A 22 22.38 21.88 -21.14
CA LEU A 22 21.34 21.60 -20.14
C LEU A 22 21.81 20.57 -19.10
N GLY A 23 22.46 19.49 -19.55
CA GLY A 23 23.03 18.48 -18.66
C GLY A 23 24.16 19.03 -17.76
N SER A 24 24.93 20.00 -18.25
CA SER A 24 25.94 20.73 -17.49
C SER A 24 25.30 21.70 -16.49
N ALA A 25 24.38 22.54 -16.95
CA ALA A 25 23.66 23.53 -16.14
C ALA A 25 22.88 22.89 -14.99
N LEU A 26 22.23 21.74 -15.21
CA LEU A 26 21.57 20.96 -14.15
C LEU A 26 22.57 20.38 -13.13
N ARG A 27 23.77 20.00 -13.56
CA ARG A 27 24.82 19.48 -12.67
C ARG A 27 25.44 20.59 -11.82
N THR A 28 25.79 21.71 -12.43
CA THR A 28 26.26 22.92 -11.72
C THR A 28 25.19 23.50 -10.79
N ALA A 29 23.91 23.49 -11.19
CA ALA A 29 22.81 23.87 -10.30
C ALA A 29 22.67 22.90 -9.12
N GLY A 30 22.86 21.59 -9.34
CA GLY A 30 22.87 20.58 -8.28
C GLY A 30 24.04 20.75 -7.29
N GLU A 31 25.25 21.00 -7.79
CA GLU A 31 26.45 21.28 -6.99
C GLU A 31 26.34 22.60 -6.21
N GLY A 32 25.56 23.56 -6.71
CA GLY A 32 25.22 24.80 -5.99
C GLY A 32 24.33 24.60 -4.75
N PHE A 33 23.69 23.43 -4.58
CA PHE A 33 22.92 23.08 -3.38
C PHE A 33 23.77 22.36 -2.32
N ALA A 34 24.92 22.94 -1.96
CA ALA A 34 25.62 22.55 -0.74
C ALA A 34 24.71 22.78 0.49
N LEU A 35 24.38 21.70 1.21
CA LEU A 35 23.51 21.74 2.41
C LEU A 35 24.25 22.21 3.69
N ASP A 36 25.53 22.55 3.55
CA ASP A 36 26.40 22.94 4.65
C ASP A 36 25.87 24.19 5.38
N GLY A 37 25.67 24.06 6.69
CA GLY A 37 25.31 25.18 7.56
C GLY A 37 23.84 25.62 7.55
N ARG A 38 22.89 24.84 7.01
CA ARG A 38 21.44 25.15 7.05
C ARG A 38 20.60 24.19 7.92
N PRO A 39 20.87 24.06 9.24
CA PRO A 39 20.18 23.10 10.10
C PRO A 39 18.66 23.31 10.18
N GLU A 40 18.18 24.54 9.99
CA GLU A 40 16.75 24.84 10.00
C GLU A 40 16.00 24.30 8.77
N LEU A 41 16.62 24.26 7.59
CA LEU A 41 16.02 23.65 6.39
C LEU A 41 15.95 22.13 6.52
N ILE A 42 16.99 21.51 7.10
CA ILE A 42 17.02 20.09 7.43
C ILE A 42 15.93 19.78 8.48
N SER A 43 15.83 20.60 9.53
CA SER A 43 14.83 20.44 10.60
C SER A 43 13.40 20.61 10.08
N ALA A 44 13.11 21.66 9.31
CA ALA A 44 11.81 21.89 8.68
C ALA A 44 11.47 20.86 7.59
N GLY A 45 12.50 20.30 6.95
CA GLY A 45 12.39 19.15 6.03
C GLY A 45 12.03 17.87 6.76
N LEU A 46 12.69 17.56 7.88
CA LEU A 46 12.41 16.41 8.74
C LEU A 46 11.03 16.52 9.41
N VAL A 47 10.61 17.69 9.87
CA VAL A 47 9.26 17.93 10.42
C VAL A 47 8.20 17.72 9.33
N ARG A 48 8.39 18.27 8.12
CA ARG A 48 7.48 17.99 6.98
C ARG A 48 7.51 16.52 6.57
N GLY A 49 8.67 15.86 6.58
CA GLY A 49 8.85 14.44 6.30
C GLY A 49 8.10 13.56 7.29
N ARG A 50 8.30 13.78 8.60
CA ARG A 50 7.56 13.11 9.69
C ARG A 50 6.06 13.33 9.55
N ARG A 51 5.60 14.57 9.31
CA ARG A 51 4.18 14.88 9.08
C ARG A 51 3.61 14.18 7.84
N ARG A 52 4.39 14.03 6.75
CA ARG A 52 3.99 13.30 5.53
C ARG A 52 3.98 11.77 5.74
N LEU A 53 4.91 11.23 6.51
CA LEU A 53 4.95 9.80 6.86
C LEU A 53 3.84 9.41 7.84
N LEU A 54 3.53 10.26 8.84
CA LEU A 54 2.37 10.07 9.72
C LEU A 54 1.06 10.10 8.92
N ARG A 55 0.89 11.04 7.99
CA ARG A 55 -0.26 11.06 7.06
C ARG A 55 -0.33 9.81 6.19
N ARG A 56 0.80 9.26 5.71
CA ARG A 56 0.83 7.99 4.96
C ARG A 56 0.46 6.78 5.82
N ARG A 57 0.90 6.73 7.08
CA ARG A 57 0.54 5.63 8.02
C ARG A 57 -0.96 5.63 8.37
N LEU A 58 -1.61 6.79 8.34
CA LEU A 58 -3.07 6.92 8.54
C LEU A 58 -3.92 6.45 7.34
N ALA A 59 -3.31 6.15 6.18
CA ALA A 59 -4.01 5.54 5.04
C ALA A 59 -3.93 4.00 5.04
N VAL A 60 -3.20 3.40 5.98
CA VAL A 60 -2.91 1.95 6.01
C VAL A 60 -3.56 1.28 7.22
N THR A 61 -4.89 1.37 7.28
CA THR A 61 -5.78 0.51 8.07
C THR A 61 -7.03 0.21 7.24
N GLY A 62 -6.91 -0.73 6.28
CA GLY A 62 -7.99 -1.08 5.34
C GLY A 62 -7.76 -0.62 3.89
N GLY A 63 -6.60 -0.99 3.32
CA GLY A 63 -6.29 -0.79 1.90
C GLY A 63 -5.04 -1.55 1.48
N ALA A 64 -5.14 -2.29 0.37
CA ALA A 64 -3.97 -2.91 -0.26
C ALA A 64 -2.99 -1.82 -0.74
N LEU A 65 -1.68 -2.06 -0.56
CA LEU A 65 -0.63 -1.14 -0.99
C LEU A 65 -0.43 -1.19 -2.51
N ALA A 66 -1.26 -0.45 -3.24
CA ALA A 66 -1.00 -0.11 -4.64
C ALA A 66 0.16 0.91 -4.71
N LEU A 67 1.38 0.43 -4.91
CA LEU A 67 2.55 1.26 -5.18
C LEU A 67 2.53 1.75 -6.64
N ALA A 68 1.82 2.84 -6.91
CA ALA A 68 1.96 3.57 -8.17
C ALA A 68 3.22 4.45 -8.12
N ALA A 69 4.27 4.05 -8.87
CA ALA A 69 5.49 4.82 -9.03
C ALA A 69 5.48 5.60 -10.36
N VAL A 70 5.74 6.91 -10.25
CA VAL A 70 6.15 7.84 -11.33
C VAL A 70 5.19 7.99 -12.52
N GLY A 71 4.68 9.20 -12.72
CA GLY A 71 3.87 9.53 -13.89
C GLY A 71 4.71 9.75 -15.15
N ILE A 72 4.20 9.24 -16.27
CA ILE A 72 4.38 9.84 -17.59
C ILE A 72 2.99 10.35 -18.00
N GLY A 73 2.91 11.60 -18.42
CA GLY A 73 1.63 12.29 -18.66
C GLY A 73 0.89 11.75 -19.87
N GLY A 74 -0.38 11.37 -19.69
CA GLY A 74 -1.32 11.04 -20.76
C GLY A 74 -2.62 11.81 -20.54
N VAL A 75 -2.71 13.03 -21.07
CA VAL A 75 -3.95 13.82 -21.03
C VAL A 75 -4.88 13.29 -22.12
N TYR A 76 -6.00 12.69 -21.72
CA TYR A 76 -7.17 12.54 -22.59
C TYR A 76 -8.38 13.15 -21.91
N ALA A 77 -8.76 14.33 -22.37
CA ALA A 77 -10.02 14.97 -22.06
C ALA A 77 -10.81 15.11 -23.36
N GLY A 78 -12.07 14.68 -23.35
CA GLY A 78 -13.03 15.00 -24.40
C GLY A 78 -14.38 14.31 -24.22
N SER A 79 -15.49 14.87 -24.70
CA SER A 79 -15.76 16.28 -25.01
C SER A 79 -17.24 16.45 -25.37
N VAL A 80 -17.91 17.41 -24.74
CA VAL A 80 -19.22 18.00 -25.11
C VAL A 80 -19.16 19.42 -24.49
N VAL A 81 -19.19 20.57 -25.17
CA VAL A 81 -19.66 21.02 -26.50
C VAL A 81 -18.70 22.11 -27.07
N THR A 82 -18.60 22.26 -28.39
CA THR A 82 -17.86 23.33 -29.12
C THR A 82 -18.74 24.56 -29.40
N PRO A 83 -18.23 25.81 -29.41
CA PRO A 83 -17.53 26.40 -30.58
C PRO A 83 -16.34 27.33 -30.21
N ASP A 84 -15.44 27.80 -31.08
CA ASP A 84 -15.13 27.49 -32.51
C ASP A 84 -13.65 27.83 -32.83
N GLY A 85 -13.20 27.63 -34.09
CA GLY A 85 -11.97 28.19 -34.67
C GLY A 85 -10.97 27.14 -35.21
N ALA A 86 -10.65 27.23 -36.50
CA ALA A 86 -9.89 26.20 -37.23
C ALA A 86 -8.36 26.34 -37.15
N ALA A 87 -7.64 25.20 -37.04
CA ALA A 87 -6.30 25.02 -37.63
C ALA A 87 -5.92 23.53 -37.81
N ALA A 88 -5.23 23.26 -38.91
CA ALA A 88 -4.49 22.07 -39.37
C ALA A 88 -4.40 20.79 -38.49
N LYS A 89 -4.68 19.64 -39.13
CA LYS A 89 -4.32 18.30 -38.64
C LYS A 89 -2.85 18.00 -38.90
N ALA A 90 -2.15 17.42 -37.93
CA ALA A 90 -0.91 16.67 -38.14
C ALA A 90 -1.00 15.34 -37.39
N SER A 91 -0.96 14.23 -38.14
CA SER A 91 -0.86 12.88 -37.60
C SER A 91 0.59 12.44 -37.71
N VAL A 92 1.13 11.83 -36.65
CA VAL A 92 2.46 11.22 -36.69
C VAL A 92 2.31 9.74 -36.31
N ALA A 93 2.47 8.88 -37.32
CA ALA A 93 2.56 7.44 -37.13
C ALA A 93 3.90 7.06 -36.51
N ALA A 94 3.95 5.91 -35.82
CA ALA A 94 5.20 5.36 -35.31
C ALA A 94 6.15 4.96 -36.46
N PRO A 95 7.44 5.32 -36.42
CA PRO A 95 8.44 4.79 -37.35
C PRO A 95 8.79 3.32 -37.03
N PRO A 96 9.21 2.52 -38.02
CA PRO A 96 9.47 1.09 -37.85
C PRO A 96 10.88 0.79 -37.29
N THR A 97 11.05 -0.46 -36.84
CA THR A 97 12.34 -1.09 -36.52
C THR A 97 13.30 -1.08 -37.71
N SER A 98 14.58 -0.77 -37.46
CA SER A 98 15.69 -0.92 -38.41
C SER A 98 16.97 -1.36 -37.70
N GLU A 99 17.90 -1.92 -38.46
CA GLU A 99 18.89 -2.91 -38.01
C GLU A 99 20.24 -2.34 -37.53
N LYS A 100 21.05 -3.19 -36.87
CA LYS A 100 22.45 -2.93 -36.52
C LYS A 100 23.33 -2.64 -37.76
N PRO A 101 24.17 -1.60 -37.72
CA PRO A 101 25.44 -1.59 -38.42
C PRO A 101 26.53 -2.33 -37.63
N ARG A 102 27.44 -3.01 -38.34
CA ARG A 102 28.69 -3.58 -37.82
C ARG A 102 29.87 -2.71 -38.25
N GLY A 103 30.80 -2.49 -37.33
CA GLY A 103 32.12 -1.89 -37.56
C GLY A 103 32.50 -0.96 -36.40
N GLU A 104 33.77 -0.71 -36.09
CA GLU A 104 35.01 -1.47 -36.29
C GLU A 104 35.99 -1.01 -35.19
N GLU A 105 37.09 -1.75 -34.95
CA GLU A 105 37.91 -1.55 -33.75
C GLU A 105 38.57 -0.16 -33.68
N THR A 106 38.61 0.44 -32.48
CA THR A 106 39.76 1.28 -32.12
C THR A 106 40.12 1.12 -30.66
N ARG A 107 41.40 0.87 -30.42
CA ARG A 107 42.00 0.49 -29.14
C ARG A 107 42.02 1.66 -28.15
N GLY A 108 41.30 1.54 -27.04
CA GLY A 108 41.36 2.44 -25.89
C GLY A 108 41.60 1.66 -24.60
N GLU A 109 42.65 2.00 -23.86
CA GLU A 109 43.15 1.23 -22.72
C GLU A 109 42.18 1.23 -21.53
N LYS A 110 41.90 0.06 -20.96
CA LYS A 110 41.14 -0.07 -19.71
C LYS A 110 42.06 0.22 -18.52
N PRO A 111 41.67 1.06 -17.54
CA PRO A 111 42.27 1.03 -16.21
C PRO A 111 42.05 -0.36 -15.57
N PRO A 112 42.97 -0.87 -14.74
CA PRO A 112 42.76 -2.14 -14.05
C PRO A 112 41.63 -1.98 -13.03
N VAL A 113 40.57 -2.77 -13.19
CA VAL A 113 39.63 -3.03 -12.09
C VAL A 113 40.29 -4.13 -11.26
N GLU A 114 40.81 -3.76 -10.08
CA GLU A 114 41.43 -4.74 -9.18
C GLU A 114 40.42 -5.83 -8.81
N ALA A 115 40.85 -7.08 -8.95
CA ALA A 115 40.05 -8.24 -8.61
C ALA A 115 39.97 -8.40 -7.08
N GLY A 116 38.90 -7.90 -6.49
CA GLY A 116 38.46 -8.32 -5.15
C GLY A 116 38.12 -9.82 -5.14
N GLU A 117 38.50 -10.51 -4.08
CA GLU A 117 38.63 -11.96 -4.01
C GLU A 117 37.32 -12.78 -4.21
N PRO A 118 37.41 -14.03 -4.71
CA PRO A 118 36.28 -14.94 -4.79
C PRO A 118 36.06 -15.70 -3.48
N GLY A 119 35.06 -15.31 -2.67
CA GLY A 119 34.77 -16.08 -1.45
C GLY A 119 33.77 -15.47 -0.47
N GLY A 120 32.48 -15.43 -0.81
CA GLY A 120 31.44 -15.15 0.18
C GLY A 120 30.03 -15.14 -0.44
N PRO A 121 29.00 -15.71 0.23
CA PRO A 121 27.63 -15.55 -0.21
C PRO A 121 27.24 -14.07 -0.13
N ARG A 122 26.63 -13.54 -1.20
CA ARG A 122 26.05 -12.18 -1.19
C ARG A 122 24.83 -12.16 -0.27
N GLN A 123 25.07 -11.85 1.00
CA GLN A 123 24.03 -11.75 2.03
C GLN A 123 22.93 -10.79 1.57
N GLY A 124 21.67 -11.24 1.58
CA GLY A 124 20.51 -10.47 1.11
C GLY A 124 20.14 -10.58 -0.38
N ALA A 125 20.91 -11.31 -1.20
CA ALA A 125 20.61 -11.49 -2.61
C ALA A 125 20.14 -12.93 -2.93
N ILE A 126 18.82 -13.14 -2.97
CA ILE A 126 18.25 -14.42 -3.43
C ILE A 126 18.21 -14.41 -4.97
N PRO A 127 18.78 -15.41 -5.67
CA PRO A 127 18.62 -15.55 -7.12
C PRO A 127 17.17 -15.78 -7.52
N ILE A 128 16.69 -15.06 -8.54
CA ILE A 128 15.30 -15.21 -9.04
C ILE A 128 15.04 -16.64 -9.53
N GLY A 129 16.00 -17.25 -10.22
CA GLY A 129 15.93 -18.65 -10.67
C GLY A 129 15.73 -19.67 -9.55
N ASP A 130 16.22 -19.40 -8.32
CA ASP A 130 16.02 -20.29 -7.17
C ASP A 130 14.58 -20.19 -6.66
N ILE A 131 14.01 -18.98 -6.62
CA ILE A 131 12.59 -18.76 -6.28
C ILE A 131 11.68 -19.46 -7.30
N ILE A 132 11.99 -19.34 -8.60
CA ILE A 132 11.27 -20.01 -9.69
C ILE A 132 11.36 -21.54 -9.56
N THR A 133 12.54 -22.06 -9.19
CA THR A 133 12.76 -23.50 -8.99
C THR A 133 11.92 -24.04 -7.85
N VAL A 134 11.90 -23.37 -6.69
CA VAL A 134 11.07 -23.77 -5.54
C VAL A 134 9.58 -23.67 -5.86
N LEU A 135 9.14 -22.60 -6.55
CA LEU A 135 7.76 -22.44 -6.98
C LEU A 135 7.32 -23.59 -7.90
N LYS A 136 8.06 -23.86 -8.99
CA LYS A 136 7.73 -24.95 -9.94
C LYS A 136 7.75 -26.33 -9.29
N ALA A 137 8.59 -26.56 -8.29
CA ALA A 137 8.68 -27.85 -7.59
C ALA A 137 7.53 -28.10 -6.58
N ASN A 138 6.85 -27.05 -6.12
CA ASN A 138 5.81 -27.14 -5.07
C ASN A 138 4.42 -26.68 -5.53
N ALA A 139 4.27 -26.23 -6.79
CA ALA A 139 3.01 -25.82 -7.38
C ALA A 139 2.44 -26.88 -8.34
N PRO A 140 1.16 -26.79 -8.74
CA PRO A 140 0.56 -27.72 -9.71
C PRO A 140 1.24 -27.67 -11.09
N ALA A 141 1.10 -28.77 -11.82
CA ALA A 141 1.56 -28.85 -13.21
C ALA A 141 0.79 -27.88 -14.11
N GLY A 142 1.52 -27.20 -15.00
CA GLY A 142 0.99 -26.26 -15.98
C GLY A 142 2.09 -25.40 -16.58
N THR A 143 1.72 -24.41 -17.39
CA THR A 143 2.65 -23.51 -18.07
C THR A 143 2.89 -22.27 -17.20
N TRP A 144 4.13 -22.05 -16.79
CA TRP A 144 4.55 -20.88 -16.03
C TRP A 144 5.37 -19.94 -16.93
N LYS A 145 4.94 -18.68 -17.01
CA LYS A 145 5.68 -17.56 -17.62
C LYS A 145 6.02 -16.56 -16.53
N PHE A 146 7.22 -15.99 -16.57
CA PHE A 146 7.71 -15.04 -15.57
C PHE A 146 8.07 -13.71 -16.23
N ASP A 147 7.81 -12.61 -15.54
CA ASP A 147 8.14 -11.27 -16.05
C ASP A 147 9.65 -11.01 -16.03
N GLN A 148 10.36 -11.67 -15.11
CA GLN A 148 11.82 -11.67 -14.98
C GLN A 148 12.27 -13.04 -14.46
N GLU A 149 13.30 -13.63 -15.08
CA GLU A 149 13.85 -14.95 -14.70
C GLU A 149 15.28 -14.88 -14.14
N ASP A 150 15.98 -13.78 -14.37
CA ASP A 150 17.38 -13.57 -14.02
C ASP A 150 17.58 -12.50 -12.93
N GLY A 151 18.82 -12.36 -12.46
CA GLY A 151 19.17 -11.44 -11.39
C GLY A 151 18.78 -11.92 -9.98
N VAL A 152 18.59 -10.97 -9.07
CA VAL A 152 18.35 -11.22 -7.64
C VAL A 152 17.20 -10.37 -7.12
N GLY A 153 16.39 -10.92 -6.22
CA GLY A 153 15.21 -10.23 -5.68
C GLY A 153 14.49 -11.05 -4.62
N GLN A 154 13.37 -10.53 -4.13
CA GLN A 154 12.58 -11.13 -3.04
C GLN A 154 11.19 -11.59 -3.48
N GLY A 155 10.95 -11.73 -4.78
CA GLY A 155 9.67 -12.16 -5.32
C GLY A 155 9.70 -12.32 -6.83
N VAL A 156 8.64 -12.90 -7.36
CA VAL A 156 8.44 -13.17 -8.79
C VAL A 156 6.97 -12.96 -9.15
N SER A 157 6.74 -12.46 -10.36
CA SER A 157 5.42 -12.30 -10.98
C SER A 157 5.40 -12.91 -12.38
N GLY A 158 4.19 -13.11 -12.89
CA GLY A 158 3.96 -13.52 -14.26
C GLY A 158 2.60 -14.19 -14.41
N THR A 159 2.50 -15.16 -15.33
CA THR A 159 1.25 -15.89 -15.59
C THR A 159 1.41 -17.41 -15.46
N PHE A 160 0.35 -18.05 -14.97
CA PHE A 160 0.20 -19.51 -14.88
C PHE A 160 -1.01 -19.98 -15.68
N ASP A 161 -0.86 -21.03 -16.49
CA ASP A 161 -1.94 -21.67 -17.25
C ASP A 161 -1.97 -23.19 -17.02
N ASP A 162 -3.06 -23.66 -16.42
CA ASP A 162 -3.38 -25.06 -16.12
C ASP A 162 -4.08 -25.79 -17.30
N GLY A 163 -4.09 -25.17 -18.48
CA GLY A 163 -4.90 -25.57 -19.64
C GLY A 163 -6.31 -24.96 -19.64
N ARG A 164 -6.55 -23.96 -18.78
CA ARG A 164 -7.84 -23.28 -18.59
C ARG A 164 -7.72 -21.75 -18.67
N GLY A 165 -6.63 -21.24 -19.25
CA GLY A 165 -6.36 -19.82 -19.51
C GLY A 165 -5.21 -19.27 -18.68
N GLU A 166 -4.84 -18.02 -18.87
CA GLU A 166 -3.72 -17.41 -18.12
C GLU A 166 -4.21 -16.74 -16.82
N SER A 167 -3.56 -17.01 -15.69
CA SER A 167 -3.80 -16.40 -14.38
C SER A 167 -2.56 -15.60 -13.98
N ALA A 168 -2.72 -14.29 -13.72
CA ALA A 168 -1.64 -13.50 -13.13
C ALA A 168 -1.37 -13.91 -11.69
N PHE A 169 -0.11 -14.17 -11.36
CA PHE A 169 0.33 -14.47 -10.01
C PHE A 169 1.44 -13.52 -9.53
N PHE A 170 1.58 -13.43 -8.21
CA PHE A 170 2.71 -12.81 -7.52
C PHE A 170 3.10 -13.64 -6.31
N LEU A 171 4.39 -13.92 -6.17
CA LEU A 171 4.99 -14.53 -4.98
C LEU A 171 6.02 -13.57 -4.38
N SER A 172 6.04 -13.45 -3.05
CA SER A 172 7.09 -12.74 -2.33
C SER A 172 7.56 -13.46 -1.07
N LEU A 173 8.85 -13.28 -0.78
CA LEU A 173 9.58 -13.75 0.37
C LEU A 173 10.08 -12.53 1.13
N SER A 174 9.64 -12.33 2.38
CA SER A 174 10.06 -11.16 3.16
C SER A 174 10.21 -11.49 4.64
N ARG A 175 10.62 -10.51 5.45
CA ARG A 175 10.72 -10.64 6.90
C ARG A 175 9.80 -9.61 7.57
N ALA A 176 8.83 -10.09 8.34
CA ALA A 176 7.94 -9.26 9.13
C ALA A 176 8.65 -8.68 10.37
N GLY A 177 9.60 -9.42 10.95
CA GLY A 177 10.43 -8.96 12.05
C GLY A 177 11.37 -10.04 12.59
N GLY A 178 11.88 -9.85 13.80
CA GLY A 178 12.75 -10.83 14.48
C GLY A 178 12.02 -11.96 15.20
N THR A 179 10.68 -12.01 15.14
CA THR A 179 9.85 -13.05 15.77
C THR A 179 8.59 -13.31 14.94
N GLY A 180 8.03 -14.53 15.01
CA GLY A 180 6.74 -14.88 14.41
C GLY A 180 5.49 -14.28 15.07
N GLU A 181 5.65 -13.37 16.03
CA GLU A 181 4.57 -12.48 16.49
C GLU A 181 4.58 -11.14 15.72
N THR A 182 5.76 -10.71 15.26
CA THR A 182 5.85 -9.59 14.32
C THR A 182 5.27 -10.04 12.98
N GLY A 183 4.22 -9.35 12.51
CA GLY A 183 3.46 -9.76 11.32
C GLY A 183 2.24 -10.62 11.59
N ALA A 184 1.88 -10.94 12.84
CA ALA A 184 0.71 -11.77 13.15
C ALA A 184 -0.60 -11.29 12.48
N ALA A 185 -0.79 -9.97 12.32
CA ALA A 185 -1.94 -9.38 11.64
C ALA A 185 -1.99 -9.65 10.13
N MET A 186 -0.89 -10.05 9.49
CA MET A 186 -0.84 -10.41 8.06
C MET A 186 -1.31 -11.85 7.79
N VAL A 187 -1.52 -12.65 8.85
CA VAL A 187 -1.92 -14.06 8.81
C VAL A 187 -3.15 -14.33 9.67
N THR A 188 -3.97 -13.30 9.88
CA THR A 188 -5.29 -13.37 10.53
C THR A 188 -6.33 -12.99 9.50
N CYS A 189 -7.43 -13.73 9.40
CA CYS A 189 -8.49 -13.37 8.46
C CYS A 189 -9.01 -11.94 8.74
N PRO A 190 -9.13 -11.10 7.70
CA PRO A 190 -9.60 -9.74 7.88
C PRO A 190 -11.08 -9.73 8.28
N ASP A 191 -11.52 -8.60 8.79
CA ASP A 191 -12.91 -8.38 9.16
C ASP A 191 -13.76 -8.06 7.90
N LYS A 192 -14.89 -8.77 7.74
CA LYS A 192 -15.76 -8.65 6.56
C LYS A 192 -16.37 -7.27 6.36
N VAL A 193 -16.44 -6.43 7.39
CA VAL A 193 -16.89 -5.03 7.29
C VAL A 193 -15.93 -4.19 6.44
N TYR A 194 -14.65 -4.57 6.35
CA TYR A 194 -13.62 -3.85 5.60
C TYR A 194 -13.20 -4.58 4.33
N VAL A 195 -13.01 -5.89 4.43
CA VAL A 195 -12.56 -6.74 3.33
C VAL A 195 -13.61 -7.83 3.11
N PRO A 196 -14.52 -7.68 2.15
CA PRO A 196 -15.45 -8.75 1.81
C PRO A 196 -14.68 -9.87 1.12
N TYR A 197 -14.98 -11.11 1.52
CA TYR A 197 -14.41 -12.31 0.93
C TYR A 197 -15.45 -13.42 0.92
N ASP A 198 -15.32 -14.30 -0.08
CA ASP A 198 -16.15 -15.49 -0.21
C ASP A 198 -15.75 -16.49 0.89
N ARG A 199 -14.45 -16.74 1.05
CA ARG A 199 -13.89 -17.59 2.10
C ARG A 199 -12.58 -17.04 2.64
N CYS A 200 -12.37 -17.16 3.95
CA CYS A 200 -11.06 -17.01 4.57
C CYS A 200 -10.89 -18.09 5.64
N THR A 201 -9.67 -18.61 5.77
CA THR A 201 -9.28 -19.51 6.86
C THR A 201 -7.87 -19.16 7.33
N ASP A 202 -7.72 -18.83 8.61
CA ASP A 202 -6.42 -18.74 9.28
C ASP A 202 -6.23 -19.87 10.30
N GLY A 203 -4.98 -20.06 10.74
CA GLY A 203 -4.63 -21.06 11.73
C GLY A 203 -3.14 -21.35 11.81
N ARG A 204 -2.78 -22.51 12.38
CA ARG A 204 -1.38 -22.97 12.47
C ARG A 204 -1.12 -24.20 11.59
N THR A 205 0.11 -24.28 11.08
CA THR A 205 0.66 -25.48 10.43
C THR A 205 1.19 -26.46 11.47
N ALA A 206 1.52 -27.70 11.05
CA ALA A 206 2.12 -28.70 11.94
C ALA A 206 3.47 -28.27 12.53
N ASN A 207 4.29 -27.53 11.77
CA ASN A 207 5.55 -26.95 12.27
C ASN A 207 5.33 -25.72 13.19
N GLY A 208 4.08 -25.31 13.42
CA GLY A 208 3.68 -24.25 14.35
C GLY A 208 3.76 -22.82 13.79
N SER A 209 4.13 -22.67 12.52
CA SER A 209 3.96 -21.43 11.75
C SER A 209 2.48 -21.06 11.65
N ARG A 210 2.17 -19.81 11.36
CA ARG A 210 0.79 -19.33 11.13
C ARG A 210 0.53 -19.24 9.62
N VAL A 211 -0.69 -19.48 9.19
CA VAL A 211 -1.09 -19.37 7.77
C VAL A 211 -2.47 -18.77 7.65
N MET A 212 -2.67 -17.89 6.67
CA MET A 212 -3.98 -17.42 6.21
C MET A 212 -4.17 -17.77 4.74
N ILE A 213 -5.36 -18.25 4.38
CA ILE A 213 -5.84 -18.38 3.01
C ILE A 213 -7.05 -17.46 2.85
N LEU A 214 -7.01 -16.53 1.91
CA LEU A 214 -8.05 -15.55 1.63
C LEU A 214 -8.51 -15.69 0.18
N GLN A 215 -9.81 -15.91 -0.02
CA GLN A 215 -10.43 -16.08 -1.34
C GLN A 215 -11.52 -15.01 -1.52
N GLY A 216 -11.25 -14.03 -2.37
CA GLY A 216 -12.14 -12.90 -2.64
C GLY A 216 -11.84 -12.21 -3.96
N TYR A 217 -11.92 -10.88 -3.98
CA TYR A 217 -11.87 -10.04 -5.18
C TYR A 217 -10.78 -8.98 -5.05
N VAL A 218 -10.24 -8.53 -6.19
CA VAL A 218 -9.30 -7.40 -6.26
C VAL A 218 -9.94 -6.13 -5.67
N TYR A 219 -11.24 -5.94 -5.90
CA TYR A 219 -11.98 -4.79 -5.44
C TYR A 219 -13.10 -5.17 -4.44
N PRO A 220 -13.10 -4.60 -3.22
CA PRO A 220 -14.15 -4.82 -2.22
C PRO A 220 -15.57 -4.50 -2.68
N ASP A 221 -15.75 -3.50 -3.54
CA ASP A 221 -17.04 -3.08 -4.09
C ASP A 221 -17.51 -3.93 -5.29
N LYS A 222 -16.72 -4.94 -5.70
CA LYS A 222 -16.97 -5.83 -6.85
C LYS A 222 -17.29 -5.10 -8.16
N ARG A 223 -16.76 -3.89 -8.37
CA ARG A 223 -16.90 -3.16 -9.65
C ARG A 223 -16.24 -3.85 -10.85
N GLU A 224 -15.33 -4.78 -10.59
CA GLU A 224 -14.80 -5.75 -11.55
C GLU A 224 -14.89 -7.15 -10.91
N GLU A 225 -15.24 -8.17 -11.71
CA GLU A 225 -15.38 -9.58 -11.26
C GLU A 225 -14.02 -10.31 -11.11
N THR A 226 -12.91 -9.56 -11.15
CA THR A 226 -11.56 -10.11 -10.98
C THR A 226 -11.36 -10.60 -9.56
N LYS A 227 -11.33 -11.92 -9.40
CA LYS A 227 -11.04 -12.60 -8.15
C LYS A 227 -9.54 -12.51 -7.85
N SER A 228 -9.22 -12.40 -6.57
CA SER A 228 -7.85 -12.48 -6.05
C SER A 228 -7.85 -13.47 -4.90
N TRP A 229 -7.11 -14.56 -5.06
CA TRP A 229 -6.91 -15.58 -4.03
C TRP A 229 -5.47 -15.49 -3.53
N ARG A 230 -5.30 -15.44 -2.21
CA ARG A 230 -4.00 -15.24 -1.53
C ARG A 230 -3.78 -16.29 -0.47
N ALA A 231 -2.54 -16.72 -0.31
CA ALA A 231 -2.04 -17.43 0.85
C ALA A 231 -0.82 -16.72 1.43
N THR A 232 -0.79 -16.62 2.75
CA THR A 232 0.30 -15.96 3.49
C THR A 232 0.73 -16.88 4.63
N LEU A 233 1.97 -17.36 4.61
CA LEU A 233 2.61 -18.04 5.75
C LEU A 233 3.42 -17.02 6.56
N LEU A 234 3.34 -17.08 7.89
CA LEU A 234 4.28 -16.45 8.82
C LEU A 234 5.01 -17.53 9.62
N THR A 235 6.32 -17.65 9.41
CA THR A 235 7.15 -18.61 10.14
C THR A 235 7.38 -18.17 11.59
N LYS A 236 7.80 -19.12 12.43
CA LYS A 236 8.22 -18.83 13.82
C LYS A 236 9.35 -17.80 13.92
N ASP A 237 10.20 -17.76 12.90
CA ASP A 237 11.39 -16.91 12.81
C ASP A 237 11.11 -15.52 12.18
N GLY A 238 9.82 -15.20 11.99
CA GLY A 238 9.36 -13.89 11.52
C GLY A 238 9.46 -13.67 10.01
N PHE A 239 9.56 -14.75 9.22
CA PHE A 239 9.52 -14.67 7.75
C PHE A 239 8.11 -14.79 7.20
N LEU A 240 7.86 -14.14 6.06
CA LEU A 240 6.64 -14.24 5.28
C LEU A 240 6.90 -14.93 3.94
N VAL A 241 5.99 -15.83 3.58
CA VAL A 241 5.82 -16.33 2.20
C VAL A 241 4.40 -15.94 1.79
N ASP A 242 4.27 -14.98 0.87
CA ASP A 242 2.98 -14.52 0.34
C ASP A 242 2.87 -14.92 -1.12
N PHE A 243 1.81 -15.64 -1.47
CA PHE A 243 1.45 -15.98 -2.85
C PHE A 243 0.04 -15.46 -3.14
N SER A 244 -0.18 -14.88 -4.30
CA SER A 244 -1.50 -14.48 -4.78
C SER A 244 -1.68 -14.75 -6.27
N GLU A 245 -2.90 -15.03 -6.67
CA GLU A 245 -3.29 -15.36 -8.05
C GLU A 245 -4.70 -14.83 -8.39
N HIS A 246 -5.01 -14.78 -9.69
CA HIS A 246 -6.22 -14.15 -10.21
C HIS A 246 -6.99 -15.06 -11.18
N ASN A 247 -8.25 -14.74 -11.47
CA ASN A 247 -9.04 -15.44 -12.50
C ASN A 247 -8.90 -14.79 -13.91
N ALA A 248 -7.84 -14.00 -14.10
CA ALA A 248 -7.57 -13.21 -15.29
C ALA A 248 -6.05 -13.11 -15.56
N PRO A 249 -5.60 -12.78 -16.79
CA PRO A 249 -4.18 -12.64 -17.14
C PRO A 249 -3.46 -11.45 -16.47
N ALA A 250 -4.16 -10.58 -15.76
CA ALA A 250 -3.62 -9.46 -14.98
C ALA A 250 -4.52 -9.18 -13.76
N GLU A 251 -3.98 -8.52 -12.73
CA GLU A 251 -4.76 -8.06 -11.56
C GLU A 251 -5.89 -7.08 -11.97
N LYS A 252 -5.65 -6.27 -13.01
CA LYS A 252 -6.53 -5.17 -13.44
C LYS A 252 -6.54 -5.01 -14.96
N GLY A 253 -7.69 -4.62 -15.52
CA GLY A 253 -7.81 -4.20 -16.92
C GLY A 253 -7.72 -5.32 -17.97
N ALA A 254 -7.39 -6.56 -17.58
CA ALA A 254 -7.54 -7.73 -18.42
C ALA A 254 -8.93 -8.36 -18.22
N GLU A 255 -9.47 -8.96 -19.27
CA GLU A 255 -10.75 -9.69 -19.20
C GLU A 255 -10.60 -10.96 -18.36
N VAL A 256 -11.62 -11.24 -17.53
CA VAL A 256 -11.73 -12.47 -16.75
C VAL A 256 -11.91 -13.66 -17.70
N ASN A 257 -10.96 -14.59 -17.71
CA ASN A 257 -10.94 -15.72 -18.65
C ASN A 257 -11.36 -17.06 -18.02
N ARG A 258 -11.55 -17.11 -16.70
CA ARG A 258 -12.03 -18.29 -15.97
C ARG A 258 -12.85 -17.91 -14.74
N GLU A 259 -13.61 -18.86 -14.19
CA GLU A 259 -14.49 -18.59 -13.05
C GLU A 259 -13.72 -18.29 -11.75
N ASN A 260 -12.62 -19.02 -11.48
CA ASN A 260 -11.86 -18.95 -10.24
C ASN A 260 -10.35 -19.03 -10.53
N PRO A 261 -9.47 -18.45 -9.70
CA PRO A 261 -8.02 -18.67 -9.81
C PRO A 261 -7.63 -20.16 -9.74
N PRO A 262 -6.53 -20.59 -10.38
CA PRO A 262 -6.19 -22.01 -10.55
C PRO A 262 -5.94 -22.83 -9.28
N LEU A 263 -5.25 -22.31 -8.26
CA LEU A 263 -4.87 -23.10 -7.09
C LEU A 263 -6.02 -23.16 -6.08
N THR A 264 -6.40 -24.37 -5.69
CA THR A 264 -7.33 -24.56 -4.56
C THR A 264 -6.73 -24.04 -3.25
N GLY A 265 -7.57 -23.68 -2.28
CA GLY A 265 -7.11 -23.27 -0.95
C GLY A 265 -6.19 -24.27 -0.22
N THR A 266 -6.25 -25.56 -0.59
CA THR A 266 -5.30 -26.59 -0.12
C THR A 266 -3.95 -26.45 -0.81
N GLN A 267 -3.91 -26.37 -2.15
CA GLN A 267 -2.67 -26.19 -2.91
C GLN A 267 -1.98 -24.86 -2.57
N LEU A 268 -2.75 -23.79 -2.41
CA LEU A 268 -2.26 -22.49 -1.92
C LEU A 268 -1.56 -22.62 -0.56
N LYS A 269 -2.17 -23.37 0.38
CA LYS A 269 -1.60 -23.63 1.72
C LYS A 269 -0.34 -24.49 1.65
N GLU A 270 -0.33 -25.53 0.83
CA GLU A 270 0.80 -26.43 0.64
C GLU A 270 1.99 -25.70 0.01
N LEU A 271 1.74 -24.88 -1.02
CA LEU A 271 2.76 -24.07 -1.69
C LEU A 271 3.46 -23.12 -0.72
N VAL A 272 2.73 -22.29 0.03
CA VAL A 272 3.38 -21.32 0.95
C VAL A 272 4.01 -21.98 2.18
N ALA A 273 3.56 -23.19 2.55
CA ALA A 273 4.08 -23.95 3.69
C ALA A 273 5.24 -24.90 3.35
N ALA A 274 5.69 -24.96 2.10
CA ALA A 274 6.76 -25.85 1.67
C ALA A 274 8.10 -25.55 2.37
N ASP A 275 8.71 -26.56 3.01
CA ASP A 275 10.01 -26.42 3.68
C ASP A 275 11.14 -25.99 2.72
N ALA A 276 10.94 -26.20 1.41
CA ALA A 276 11.86 -25.77 0.34
C ALA A 276 12.06 -24.24 0.26
N TRP A 277 11.18 -23.43 0.86
CA TRP A 277 11.40 -21.98 0.97
C TRP A 277 12.52 -21.61 1.95
N LYS A 278 12.77 -22.46 2.96
CA LYS A 278 13.64 -22.12 4.09
C LYS A 278 15.05 -21.65 3.68
N PRO A 279 15.79 -22.32 2.77
CA PRO A 279 17.12 -21.87 2.36
C PRO A 279 17.13 -20.47 1.74
N LEU A 280 16.05 -20.06 1.06
CA LEU A 280 15.91 -18.74 0.46
C LEU A 280 15.54 -17.68 1.50
N LEU A 281 14.69 -18.05 2.47
CA LEU A 281 14.36 -17.19 3.61
C LEU A 281 15.58 -16.88 4.47
N ASP A 282 16.44 -17.87 4.73
CA ASP A 282 17.67 -17.71 5.52
C ASP A 282 18.68 -16.72 4.88
N LEU A 283 18.56 -16.41 3.58
CA LEU A 283 19.33 -15.36 2.90
C LEU A 283 18.80 -13.93 3.17
N ILE A 284 17.56 -13.77 3.64
CA ILE A 284 16.95 -12.47 3.93
C ILE A 284 17.49 -11.96 5.28
N PRO A 285 18.27 -10.86 5.31
CA PRO A 285 18.87 -10.35 6.53
C PRO A 285 17.79 -9.98 7.56
N PRO A 286 18.14 -9.94 8.86
CA PRO A 286 17.29 -9.28 9.85
C PRO A 286 17.08 -7.81 9.42
N TYR A 287 15.88 -7.27 9.67
CA TYR A 287 15.69 -5.83 9.58
C TYR A 287 16.55 -5.17 10.66
N VAL A 288 17.69 -4.63 10.25
CA VAL A 288 18.46 -3.68 11.05
C VAL A 288 17.77 -2.34 10.86
N PRO A 289 17.14 -1.75 11.90
CA PRO A 289 16.65 -0.39 11.82
C PRO A 289 17.84 0.50 11.43
N PRO A 290 17.67 1.48 10.52
CA PRO A 290 18.79 2.36 10.15
C PRO A 290 19.45 2.92 11.40
N THR A 291 20.72 2.56 11.61
CA THR A 291 21.58 3.13 12.66
C THR A 291 21.94 4.54 12.25
N GLY A 292 20.93 5.41 12.37
CA GLY A 292 20.86 6.76 11.80
C GLY A 292 19.99 7.68 12.64
N GLN A 293 19.76 7.36 13.92
CA GLN A 293 19.77 8.43 14.92
C GLN A 293 21.25 8.81 15.10
N PRO A 294 21.64 10.08 14.86
CA PRO A 294 22.96 10.53 15.30
C PRO A 294 23.06 10.37 16.82
N ASP A 295 24.21 9.91 17.29
CA ASP A 295 24.46 9.68 18.71
C ASP A 295 24.07 10.92 19.53
N GLY A 296 23.24 10.71 20.55
CA GLY A 296 22.78 11.77 21.44
C GLY A 296 21.39 12.35 21.19
N GLN A 297 20.64 11.96 20.14
CA GLN A 297 19.19 12.22 20.13
C GLN A 297 18.47 11.26 21.09
N PRO A 298 17.72 11.74 22.10
CA PRO A 298 16.89 10.87 22.92
C PRO A 298 15.92 10.07 22.05
N LEU A 299 15.74 8.80 22.36
CA LEU A 299 14.58 8.04 21.88
C LEU A 299 13.32 8.83 22.25
N PRO A 300 12.33 8.97 21.34
CA PRO A 300 11.06 9.60 21.70
C PRO A 300 10.47 8.87 22.92
N PRO A 301 9.90 9.60 23.90
CA PRO A 301 9.39 8.99 25.11
C PRO A 301 8.31 7.95 24.75
N PRO A 302 8.26 6.79 25.43
CA PRO A 302 7.26 5.78 25.18
C PRO A 302 5.85 6.37 25.32
N VAL A 303 5.04 6.25 24.28
CA VAL A 303 3.65 6.71 24.32
C VAL A 303 2.75 5.64 24.95
N PRO A 304 1.68 6.03 25.66
CA PRO A 304 0.65 5.07 26.06
C PRO A 304 0.01 4.44 24.81
N GLY A 305 -0.08 3.12 24.79
CA GLY A 305 -0.83 2.36 23.78
C GLY A 305 -1.95 1.59 24.46
N VAL A 306 -3.18 1.74 23.95
CA VAL A 306 -4.36 1.02 24.47
C VAL A 306 -4.23 -0.47 24.17
N GLN A 307 -4.66 -1.31 25.12
CA GLN A 307 -4.44 -2.76 25.06
C GLN A 307 -5.72 -3.55 24.70
N GLY A 308 -5.57 -4.52 23.78
CA GLY A 308 -6.60 -5.51 23.46
C GLY A 308 -7.96 -4.90 23.09
N SER A 309 -9.04 -5.41 23.69
CA SER A 309 -10.41 -4.99 23.36
C SER A 309 -10.90 -3.73 24.09
N ALA A 310 -10.03 -2.94 24.73
CA ALA A 310 -10.45 -1.80 25.55
C ALA A 310 -11.21 -0.71 24.77
N VAL A 311 -10.71 -0.30 23.59
CA VAL A 311 -11.41 0.66 22.72
C VAL A 311 -12.78 0.17 22.24
N PRO A 312 -12.92 -1.03 21.62
CA PRO A 312 -14.23 -1.51 21.19
C PRO A 312 -15.19 -1.81 22.37
N ASN A 313 -14.68 -2.19 23.55
CA ASN A 313 -15.51 -2.28 24.76
C ASN A 313 -16.07 -0.91 25.18
N ALA A 314 -15.24 0.13 25.16
CA ALA A 314 -15.67 1.48 25.48
C ALA A 314 -16.67 2.02 24.45
N LEU A 315 -16.39 1.92 23.14
CA LEU A 315 -17.32 2.31 22.07
C LEU A 315 -18.72 1.74 22.31
N ARG A 316 -18.82 0.42 22.47
CA ARG A 316 -20.10 -0.28 22.65
C ARG A 316 -20.88 0.16 23.88
N SER A 317 -20.20 0.65 24.92
CA SER A 317 -20.81 1.16 26.14
C SER A 317 -21.23 2.63 26.09
N LEU A 318 -20.71 3.39 25.11
CA LEU A 318 -20.97 4.81 24.91
C LEU A 318 -21.99 5.08 23.79
N LEU A 319 -22.22 4.10 22.90
CA LEU A 319 -23.25 4.18 21.88
C LEU A 319 -24.65 4.39 22.50
N PRO A 320 -25.50 5.26 21.92
CA PRO A 320 -26.87 5.46 22.37
C PRO A 320 -27.67 4.16 22.51
N LYS A 321 -28.35 3.97 23.64
CA LYS A 321 -29.03 2.72 24.02
C LYS A 321 -30.15 2.25 23.06
N HIS A 322 -30.67 3.13 22.20
CA HIS A 322 -31.68 2.78 21.21
C HIS A 322 -31.09 2.13 19.95
N LEU A 323 -29.77 2.13 19.79
CA LEU A 323 -29.07 1.55 18.65
C LEU A 323 -28.82 0.05 18.86
N ARG A 324 -29.29 -0.77 17.92
CA ARG A 324 -29.01 -2.20 17.90
C ARG A 324 -27.65 -2.44 17.24
N ILE A 325 -26.69 -2.99 17.98
CA ILE A 325 -25.40 -3.41 17.42
C ILE A 325 -25.61 -4.73 16.66
N THR A 326 -25.35 -4.71 15.35
CA THR A 326 -25.50 -5.86 14.43
C THR A 326 -24.16 -6.50 14.07
N ASP A 327 -23.06 -5.73 14.11
CA ASP A 327 -21.69 -6.23 13.94
C ASP A 327 -20.70 -5.38 14.76
N LYS A 328 -19.49 -5.88 15.05
CA LYS A 328 -18.50 -5.21 15.92
C LYS A 328 -17.11 -5.86 15.89
N GLY A 329 -16.07 -5.04 15.98
CA GLY A 329 -14.68 -5.52 16.04
C GLY A 329 -13.67 -4.41 16.32
N GLY A 330 -12.41 -4.68 15.95
CA GLY A 330 -11.25 -3.85 16.27
C GLY A 330 -10.48 -4.31 17.52
N GLU A 331 -9.27 -3.77 17.67
CA GLU A 331 -8.30 -4.08 18.71
C GLU A 331 -7.35 -2.89 18.91
N GLY A 332 -6.72 -2.78 20.08
CA GLY A 332 -5.67 -1.80 20.36
C GLY A 332 -6.25 -0.40 20.49
N ASP A 333 -5.76 0.54 19.68
CA ASP A 333 -6.28 1.90 19.56
C ASP A 333 -7.55 2.00 18.70
N PHE A 334 -7.95 0.94 18.00
CA PHE A 334 -9.06 0.93 17.06
C PHE A 334 -10.29 0.15 17.56
N GLY A 335 -11.49 0.61 17.20
CA GLY A 335 -12.73 -0.12 17.44
C GLY A 335 -13.84 0.29 16.48
N TYR A 336 -14.77 -0.63 16.20
CA TYR A 336 -15.96 -0.32 15.40
C TYR A 336 -17.20 -1.07 15.86
N ALA A 337 -18.37 -0.55 15.47
CA ALA A 337 -19.67 -1.21 15.56
C ALA A 337 -20.54 -0.85 14.36
N VAL A 338 -21.25 -1.83 13.79
CA VAL A 338 -22.34 -1.59 12.83
C VAL A 338 -23.65 -1.54 13.60
N VAL A 339 -24.23 -0.35 13.69
CA VAL A 339 -25.49 -0.08 14.39
C VAL A 339 -26.68 -0.01 13.44
N ASP A 340 -27.87 -0.21 13.99
CA ASP A 340 -29.15 -0.10 13.29
C ASP A 340 -30.20 0.47 14.26
N ASP A 341 -30.88 1.55 13.84
CA ASP A 341 -31.96 2.23 14.56
C ASP A 341 -33.36 1.85 14.01
N GLY A 342 -33.42 0.85 13.12
CA GLY A 342 -34.61 0.47 12.36
C GLY A 342 -34.75 1.16 11.00
N LYS A 343 -33.84 2.07 10.65
CA LYS A 343 -33.80 2.78 9.35
C LYS A 343 -32.66 2.33 8.44
N GLY A 344 -31.95 1.26 8.79
CA GLY A 344 -30.83 0.73 8.00
C GLY A 344 -29.48 0.88 8.71
N LYS A 345 -28.52 0.06 8.27
CA LYS A 345 -27.20 -0.10 8.91
C LYS A 345 -26.34 1.17 8.78
N SER A 346 -25.63 1.47 9.86
CA SER A 346 -24.64 2.55 9.94
C SER A 346 -23.40 2.06 10.66
N LEU A 347 -22.24 2.19 10.03
CA LEU A 347 -20.94 1.85 10.61
C LEU A 347 -20.42 3.02 11.43
N VAL A 348 -20.06 2.77 12.69
CA VAL A 348 -19.38 3.72 13.59
C VAL A 348 -18.00 3.17 13.92
N GLN A 349 -16.98 4.01 13.82
CA GLN A 349 -15.56 3.69 14.04
C GLN A 349 -14.93 4.68 15.00
N VAL A 350 -13.91 4.24 15.74
CA VAL A 350 -13.12 5.10 16.62
C VAL A 350 -11.64 4.73 16.58
N ASN A 351 -10.77 5.75 16.64
CA ASN A 351 -9.34 5.63 16.88
C ASN A 351 -8.97 6.44 18.15
N VAL A 352 -8.20 5.86 19.07
CA VAL A 352 -7.81 6.45 20.36
C VAL A 352 -6.29 6.48 20.49
N GLN A 353 -5.69 7.62 20.14
CA GLN A 353 -4.27 7.76 19.83
C GLN A 353 -3.57 8.71 20.82
N TYR A 354 -2.28 8.47 21.09
CA TYR A 354 -1.46 9.31 21.97
C TYR A 354 -0.30 9.92 21.18
N GLY A 355 0.20 11.09 21.60
CA GLY A 355 1.32 11.78 20.93
C GLY A 355 0.97 12.44 19.58
N MET A 356 -0.31 12.68 19.29
CA MET A 356 -0.82 13.11 17.98
C MET A 356 -1.03 14.64 17.83
N GLY A 357 -0.42 15.46 18.70
CA GLY A 357 -0.59 16.92 18.72
C GLY A 357 -0.31 17.62 17.37
N ASP A 358 0.76 17.21 16.68
CA ASP A 358 1.17 17.72 15.36
C ASP A 358 0.40 17.10 14.18
N ALA A 359 -0.25 15.96 14.42
CA ALA A 359 -0.96 15.16 13.43
C ALA A 359 -2.44 15.57 13.29
N PHE A 360 -2.96 16.39 14.21
CA PHE A 360 -4.26 17.02 14.06
C PHE A 360 -4.32 17.87 12.79
N GLY A 361 -5.20 17.47 11.88
CA GLY A 361 -5.39 18.08 10.58
C GLY A 361 -6.79 17.77 10.05
N GLY A 362 -7.78 17.80 10.95
CA GLY A 362 -9.17 17.58 10.61
C GLY A 362 -9.61 18.50 9.47
N THR A 363 -10.36 17.94 8.52
CA THR A 363 -10.65 18.55 7.21
C THR A 363 -11.79 19.57 7.22
N GLY A 364 -12.28 19.97 8.40
CA GLY A 364 -13.40 20.89 8.56
C GLY A 364 -13.14 21.96 9.63
N GLU A 365 -14.21 22.60 10.11
CA GLU A 365 -14.11 23.71 11.06
C GLU A 365 -13.49 23.26 12.39
N VAL A 366 -12.47 24.00 12.84
CA VAL A 366 -11.75 23.72 14.09
C VAL A 366 -12.19 24.69 15.18
N THR A 367 -12.80 24.18 16.24
CA THR A 367 -13.09 24.93 17.47
C THR A 367 -12.13 24.52 18.59
N THR A 368 -11.64 25.48 19.38
CA THR A 368 -10.89 25.20 20.62
C THR A 368 -11.83 25.30 21.82
N LEU A 369 -11.88 24.26 22.66
CA LEU A 369 -12.65 24.23 23.91
C LEU A 369 -11.90 24.94 25.04
N PRO A 370 -12.58 25.32 26.15
CA PRO A 370 -11.93 25.99 27.29
C PRO A 370 -10.81 25.20 27.97
N ASP A 371 -10.77 23.87 27.83
CA ASP A 371 -9.68 23.01 28.31
C ASP A 371 -8.51 22.88 27.32
N GLY A 372 -8.49 23.70 26.27
CA GLY A 372 -7.49 23.70 25.21
C GLY A 372 -7.64 22.57 24.19
N ARG A 373 -8.63 21.67 24.34
CA ARG A 373 -8.87 20.62 23.35
C ARG A 373 -9.38 21.24 22.05
N ARG A 374 -8.73 20.93 20.93
CA ARG A 374 -9.21 21.27 19.58
C ARG A 374 -10.18 20.19 19.11
N VAL A 375 -11.25 20.61 18.45
CA VAL A 375 -12.29 19.76 17.88
C VAL A 375 -12.47 20.16 16.43
N ALA A 376 -12.30 19.23 15.50
CA ALA A 376 -12.65 19.39 14.10
C ALA A 376 -13.88 18.54 13.76
N LEU A 377 -14.85 19.14 13.07
CA LEU A 377 -16.03 18.45 12.57
C LEU A 377 -16.02 18.47 11.04
N SER A 378 -16.19 17.32 10.39
CA SER A 378 -16.28 17.23 8.93
C SER A 378 -17.32 16.24 8.44
N GLN A 379 -17.84 16.53 7.24
CA GLN A 379 -18.70 15.66 6.46
C GLN A 379 -18.15 15.63 5.03
N GLN A 380 -17.98 14.45 4.46
CA GLN A 380 -17.44 14.27 3.11
C GLN A 380 -18.02 13.01 2.44
N PRO A 381 -17.88 12.85 1.11
CA PRO A 381 -18.21 11.59 0.44
C PRO A 381 -17.39 10.41 0.98
N GLY A 382 -17.92 9.20 0.86
CA GLY A 382 -17.19 7.96 1.13
C GLY A 382 -16.15 7.64 0.04
N GLU A 383 -15.06 6.98 0.44
CA GLU A 383 -13.89 6.76 -0.43
C GLU A 383 -13.71 5.31 -0.91
N LYS A 384 -14.63 4.39 -0.53
CA LYS A 384 -14.44 2.93 -0.66
C LYS A 384 -15.35 2.23 -1.67
N GLY A 385 -16.01 2.99 -2.55
CA GLY A 385 -16.74 2.47 -3.72
C GLY A 385 -18.26 2.41 -3.60
N GLY A 386 -18.82 2.33 -2.37
CA GLY A 386 -20.27 2.29 -2.18
C GLY A 386 -20.97 3.57 -2.67
N ALA A 387 -22.03 3.42 -3.45
CA ALA A 387 -22.80 4.53 -4.01
C ALA A 387 -23.54 5.30 -2.90
N GLY A 388 -23.52 6.64 -2.99
CA GLY A 388 -24.19 7.53 -2.03
C GLY A 388 -23.62 7.50 -0.60
N VAL A 389 -22.48 6.84 -0.36
CA VAL A 389 -21.89 6.77 0.97
C VAL A 389 -21.40 8.14 1.42
N VAL A 390 -21.73 8.53 2.65
CA VAL A 390 -21.17 9.71 3.33
C VAL A 390 -20.34 9.28 4.53
N TRP A 391 -19.32 10.08 4.82
CA TRP A 391 -18.39 9.91 5.94
C TRP A 391 -18.44 11.17 6.81
N TRP A 392 -18.94 11.01 8.03
CA TRP A 392 -19.02 12.07 9.04
C TRP A 392 -17.99 11.81 10.13
N THR A 393 -17.29 12.85 10.60
CA THR A 393 -16.19 12.70 11.58
C THR A 393 -16.16 13.81 12.62
N ALA A 394 -15.96 13.42 13.88
CA ALA A 394 -15.48 14.29 14.95
C ALA A 394 -14.06 13.87 15.33
N ASP A 395 -13.08 14.73 15.06
CA ASP A 395 -11.67 14.57 15.42
C ASP A 395 -11.34 15.52 16.58
N THR A 396 -10.86 14.99 17.69
CA THR A 396 -10.55 15.78 18.89
C THR A 396 -9.11 15.54 19.32
N VAL A 397 -8.39 16.59 19.72
CA VAL A 397 -7.03 16.48 20.26
C VAL A 397 -6.81 17.42 21.44
N THR A 398 -6.23 16.93 22.51
CA THR A 398 -5.81 17.73 23.67
C THR A 398 -4.46 18.42 23.43
N PRO A 399 -4.08 19.42 24.25
CA PRO A 399 -2.76 20.06 24.15
C PRO A 399 -1.57 19.10 24.30
N ASP A 400 -1.71 18.04 25.11
CA ASP A 400 -0.72 16.97 25.30
C ASP A 400 -0.75 15.89 24.19
N GLY A 401 -1.63 16.04 23.20
CA GLY A 401 -1.65 15.18 22.01
C GLY A 401 -2.41 13.87 22.17
N PHE A 402 -3.25 13.71 23.20
CA PHE A 402 -4.26 12.65 23.23
C PHE A 402 -5.37 12.98 22.23
N ARG A 403 -5.61 12.07 21.27
CA ARG A 403 -6.50 12.26 20.14
C ARG A 403 -7.56 11.17 20.08
N VAL A 404 -8.82 11.56 19.95
CA VAL A 404 -9.94 10.64 19.69
C VAL A 404 -10.62 11.07 18.39
N VAL A 405 -10.63 10.17 17.42
CA VAL A 405 -11.34 10.34 16.14
C VAL A 405 -12.51 9.38 16.12
N VAL A 406 -13.73 9.91 16.03
CA VAL A 406 -14.95 9.13 15.85
C VAL A 406 -15.52 9.42 14.47
N SER A 407 -15.75 8.38 13.69
CA SER A 407 -16.37 8.49 12.36
C SER A 407 -17.62 7.64 12.26
N ALA A 408 -18.59 8.08 11.46
CA ALA A 408 -19.76 7.28 11.11
C ALA A 408 -20.13 7.39 9.63
N PHE A 409 -20.77 6.34 9.13
CA PHE A 409 -21.15 6.16 7.73
C PHE A 409 -22.63 5.77 7.62
N ASN A 410 -23.29 6.16 6.54
CA ASN A 410 -24.69 5.83 6.21
C ASN A 410 -24.87 4.42 5.59
N THR A 411 -23.89 3.55 5.77
CA THR A 411 -23.88 2.15 5.34
C THR A 411 -23.25 1.28 6.42
N GLY A 412 -23.52 -0.03 6.40
CA GLY A 412 -22.89 -1.00 7.31
C GLY A 412 -21.44 -1.34 6.94
N ALA A 413 -21.02 -1.10 5.70
CA ALA A 413 -19.66 -1.30 5.22
C ALA A 413 -19.37 -0.33 4.07
N GLN A 414 -18.24 0.37 4.08
CA GLN A 414 -18.00 1.51 3.16
C GLN A 414 -17.90 1.10 1.67
N HIS A 415 -17.69 -0.19 1.39
CA HIS A 415 -17.68 -0.77 0.05
C HIS A 415 -19.07 -1.20 -0.44
N GLN A 416 -20.12 -0.95 0.36
CA GLN A 416 -21.53 -1.21 0.03
C GLN A 416 -22.27 0.12 -0.05
N ASP A 417 -23.26 0.18 -0.93
CA ASP A 417 -24.13 1.35 -1.11
C ASP A 417 -24.77 1.83 0.20
N ALA A 418 -25.08 3.12 0.24
CA ALA A 418 -25.78 3.74 1.35
C ALA A 418 -27.17 3.11 1.57
N THR A 419 -27.46 2.75 2.83
CA THR A 419 -28.78 2.19 3.20
C THR A 419 -29.77 3.27 3.66
N ARG A 420 -29.30 4.51 3.76
CA ARG A 420 -29.96 5.69 4.37
C ARG A 420 -29.23 6.95 3.93
N ALA A 421 -29.87 8.12 4.02
CA ALA A 421 -29.24 9.38 3.62
C ALA A 421 -28.05 9.78 4.53
N GLU A 422 -28.23 9.66 5.85
CA GLU A 422 -27.27 10.11 6.87
C GLU A 422 -26.92 8.95 7.84
N PRO A 423 -25.74 8.99 8.50
CA PRO A 423 -25.39 8.01 9.54
C PRO A 423 -26.42 7.94 10.67
N ALA A 424 -26.41 6.86 11.46
CA ALA A 424 -27.32 6.70 12.59
C ALA A 424 -26.98 7.61 13.78
N LEU A 425 -25.79 8.24 13.79
CA LEU A 425 -25.38 9.20 14.80
C LEU A 425 -25.29 10.60 14.17
N THR A 426 -25.87 11.59 14.84
CA THR A 426 -25.74 13.00 14.44
C THR A 426 -24.32 13.53 14.68
N MET A 427 -23.93 14.62 14.03
CA MET A 427 -22.64 15.29 14.30
C MET A 427 -22.44 15.65 15.78
N GLU A 428 -23.51 16.03 16.48
CA GLU A 428 -23.48 16.31 17.92
C GLU A 428 -23.21 15.04 18.73
N GLN A 429 -23.82 13.91 18.36
CA GLN A 429 -23.57 12.61 18.99
C GLN A 429 -22.16 12.11 18.72
N LEU A 430 -21.61 12.29 17.51
CA LEU A 430 -20.21 11.98 17.20
C LEU A 430 -19.25 12.85 18.03
N LYS A 431 -19.54 14.16 18.15
CA LYS A 431 -18.77 15.08 18.99
C LYS A 431 -18.82 14.70 20.47
N ALA A 432 -20.01 14.40 21.00
CA ALA A 432 -20.18 13.95 22.38
C ALA A 432 -19.44 12.63 22.64
N LEU A 433 -19.54 11.67 21.71
CA LEU A 433 -18.84 10.40 21.77
C LEU A 433 -17.31 10.61 21.74
N ALA A 434 -16.78 11.47 20.88
CA ALA A 434 -15.34 11.74 20.81
C ALA A 434 -14.79 12.47 22.05
N LEU A 435 -15.62 13.29 22.70
CA LEU A 435 -15.27 14.04 23.91
C LEU A 435 -15.46 13.26 25.23
N ASP A 436 -15.95 12.01 25.18
CA ASP A 436 -16.29 11.28 26.40
C ASP A 436 -15.05 10.99 27.28
N PRO A 437 -15.08 11.32 28.59
CA PRO A 437 -13.93 11.15 29.48
C PRO A 437 -13.53 9.68 29.74
N LYS A 438 -14.29 8.69 29.24
CA LYS A 438 -13.94 7.27 29.32
C LYS A 438 -12.72 6.92 28.46
N TRP A 439 -12.48 7.61 27.35
CA TRP A 439 -11.32 7.32 26.49
C TRP A 439 -9.98 7.55 27.22
N ALA A 440 -9.90 8.62 28.02
CA ALA A 440 -8.72 8.92 28.85
C ALA A 440 -8.52 7.94 30.03
N LYS A 441 -9.49 7.06 30.30
CA LYS A 441 -9.49 6.09 31.41
C LYS A 441 -9.26 4.64 30.94
N LEU A 442 -8.92 4.43 29.66
CA LEU A 442 -8.66 3.09 29.15
C LEU A 442 -7.33 2.53 29.68
N PRO A 443 -7.22 1.20 29.87
CA PRO A 443 -5.97 0.57 30.25
C PRO A 443 -4.93 0.69 29.12
N THR A 444 -3.87 1.44 29.41
CA THR A 444 -2.71 1.63 28.52
C THR A 444 -1.47 0.94 29.05
N LYS A 445 -0.61 0.50 28.14
CA LYS A 445 0.78 0.12 28.44
C LYS A 445 1.71 1.07 27.68
N ALA A 446 2.90 1.35 28.22
CA ALA A 446 3.92 2.07 27.45
C ALA A 446 4.33 1.24 26.23
N VAL A 447 4.17 1.80 25.03
CA VAL A 447 4.63 1.24 23.75
C VAL A 447 5.79 2.08 23.24
N ARG A 448 6.76 1.45 22.58
CA ARG A 448 7.95 2.08 21.98
C ARG A 448 7.89 1.97 20.47
#